data_AF-A0A7Y7Y5Y2-F1
#
_entry.id   AF-A0A7Y7Y5Y2-F1
#
_cell.length_a   1.000
_cell.length_b   1.000
_cell.length_c   1.000
_cell.angle_alpha   90.00
_cell.angle_beta   90.00
_cell.angle_gamma   90.00
#
_symmetry.space_group_name_H-M   'P 1'
#
loop_
_entity.id
_entity.type
_entity.pdbx_description
1 polymer ?
#
loop_
_entity_poly.entity_id
_entity_poly.type
_entity_poly.pdbx_seq_one_letter_code
_entity_poly.pdbx_strand_id
1 'polypeptide(L)'
;MPTSTDSEVSLEPPEETGAYFEWLIDTLLVEFDDADIEPICVASGIDEPVLHQVYPQARQPPAFLLDTVERFRLDREIRRFIEHPEDETPAKDADVQRYLQQVGLQLIWPTSRVLQLFEAGTANRVEYPRDSAEDLPRISVSEAQLMAGDLWISVLNHLDDEQIREWLGADYASAADRLLALRRKAGEALARRRHEVFDICYQFRQQSGDSQVGQVRRFFADLPTSMVRELIARADEDELGQLSTAQVAPPRMLRDAQWYRQQLRLNRAYEGLYLASAAGEDSDVLVLHTLETLPCWPGCMRIEVRQDSSAGTLLDSIGLEQAELQRVLVRADGRYRVYNGRGQTLGEAVDMVTALRAALPRSVRRTLDMPLEADASALRALLVDHTPLPRVQLLAALGMTAVSPPVAVMRR
;
A
#
# COMPACT_ATOMS: atom_id res chain seq x y z
N MET A 1 29.98 9.39 40.78
CA MET A 1 31.04 9.09 39.79
C MET A 1 31.06 7.59 39.60
N PRO A 2 30.83 7.06 38.39
CA PRO A 2 30.42 7.72 37.13
C PRO A 2 28.88 7.73 37.03
N THR A 3 28.11 8.66 36.44
CA THR A 3 28.18 9.45 35.18
C THR A 3 28.32 8.59 33.93
N SER A 4 27.24 7.90 33.56
CA SER A 4 26.93 7.71 32.14
C SER A 4 26.00 8.84 31.74
N THR A 5 26.60 9.88 31.18
CA THR A 5 25.97 10.71 30.16
C THR A 5 25.57 9.79 29.02
N ASP A 6 24.27 9.47 28.91
CA ASP A 6 23.69 9.19 27.61
C ASP A 6 23.78 10.49 26.83
N SER A 7 24.82 10.59 26.02
CA SER A 7 24.88 11.55 24.94
C SER A 7 23.77 11.18 23.97
N GLU A 8 22.59 11.79 24.13
CA GLU A 8 21.72 12.09 23.00
C GLU A 8 22.59 12.86 22.01
N VAL A 9 23.14 12.14 21.03
CA VAL A 9 23.80 12.76 19.90
C VAL A 9 22.69 13.45 19.12
N SER A 10 22.49 14.73 19.42
CA SER A 10 21.75 15.63 18.56
C SER A 10 22.58 15.77 17.27
N LEU A 11 22.33 14.88 16.32
CA LEU A 11 22.92 14.93 14.98
C LEU A 11 22.15 16.00 14.21
N GLU A 12 22.67 17.23 14.23
CA GLU A 12 22.22 18.25 13.29
C GLU A 12 22.43 17.74 11.85
N PRO A 13 21.46 17.95 10.94
CA PRO A 13 21.58 17.51 9.56
C PRO A 13 22.77 18.22 8.86
N PRO A 14 23.50 17.52 7.98
CA PRO A 14 24.62 18.12 7.25
C PRO A 14 24.13 19.21 6.28
N GLU A 15 24.96 20.24 6.07
CA GLU A 15 24.63 21.37 5.17
C GLU A 15 24.71 21.00 3.67
N GLU A 16 25.47 19.97 3.32
CA GLU A 16 25.61 19.51 1.94
C GLU A 16 24.42 18.64 1.50
N THR A 17 23.78 19.00 0.40
CA THR A 17 22.54 18.35 -0.08
C THR A 17 22.70 16.84 -0.32
N GLY A 18 23.86 16.38 -0.81
CA GLY A 18 24.12 14.95 -1.01
C GLY A 18 24.18 14.18 0.31
N ALA A 19 24.99 14.68 1.25
CA ALA A 19 25.11 14.12 2.60
C ALA A 19 23.80 14.20 3.40
N TYR A 20 22.94 15.18 3.10
CA TYR A 20 21.63 15.30 3.72
C TYR A 20 20.71 14.13 3.39
N PHE A 21 20.66 13.70 2.13
CA PHE A 21 19.80 12.59 1.74
C PHE A 21 20.30 11.25 2.30
N GLU A 22 21.62 11.03 2.31
CA GLU A 22 22.20 9.85 2.97
C GLU A 22 21.89 9.85 4.47
N TRP A 23 22.13 10.96 5.18
CA TRP A 23 21.79 11.10 6.59
C TRP A 23 20.28 10.90 6.86
N LEU A 24 19.44 11.39 5.95
CA LEU A 24 17.99 11.29 6.07
C LEU A 24 17.52 9.84 5.91
N ILE A 25 18.08 9.11 4.95
CA ILE A 25 17.84 7.68 4.74
C ILE A 25 18.25 6.92 6.00
N ASP A 26 19.47 7.13 6.50
CA ASP A 26 19.98 6.46 7.70
C ASP A 26 19.12 6.73 8.94
N THR A 27 18.59 7.95 9.05
CA THR A 27 17.80 8.37 10.22
C THR A 27 16.34 7.90 10.14
N LEU A 28 15.69 8.08 8.99
CA LEU A 28 14.26 7.74 8.83
C LEU A 28 14.04 6.24 8.62
N LEU A 29 14.99 5.54 8.00
CA LEU A 29 14.83 4.15 7.62
C LEU A 29 15.49 3.18 8.60
N VAL A 30 15.97 3.65 9.75
CA VAL A 30 16.64 2.85 10.79
C VAL A 30 15.83 1.64 11.28
N GLU A 31 14.50 1.66 11.13
CA GLU A 31 13.62 0.55 11.53
C GLU A 31 13.40 -0.51 10.42
N PHE A 32 13.86 -0.23 9.21
CA PHE A 32 13.78 -1.12 8.06
C PHE A 32 15.08 -1.90 7.90
N ASP A 33 14.98 -3.08 7.30
CA ASP A 33 16.15 -3.84 6.91
C ASP A 33 16.63 -3.43 5.51
N ASP A 34 17.82 -3.89 5.13
CA ASP A 34 18.40 -3.60 3.80
C ASP A 34 17.47 -4.04 2.66
N ALA A 35 16.63 -5.04 2.88
CA ALA A 35 15.67 -5.55 1.89
C ALA A 35 14.52 -4.57 1.63
N ASP A 36 14.18 -3.69 2.58
CA ASP A 36 13.14 -2.67 2.44
C ASP A 36 13.71 -1.28 2.08
N ILE A 37 14.95 -0.96 2.46
CA ILE A 37 15.57 0.37 2.25
C ILE A 37 15.65 0.73 0.75
N GLU A 38 16.24 -0.14 -0.08
CA GLU A 38 16.37 0.12 -1.52
C GLU A 38 14.99 0.28 -2.19
N PRO A 39 14.00 -0.61 -1.97
CA PRO A 39 12.63 -0.39 -2.43
C PRO A 39 12.01 0.94 -2.02
N ILE A 40 12.22 1.40 -0.79
CA ILE A 40 11.70 2.70 -0.32
C ILE A 40 12.35 3.85 -1.09
N CYS A 41 13.68 3.81 -1.30
CA CYS A 41 14.40 4.84 -2.06
C CYS A 41 13.93 4.87 -3.52
N VAL A 42 13.88 3.71 -4.17
CA VAL A 42 13.41 3.57 -5.55
C VAL A 42 11.97 4.02 -5.70
N ALA A 43 11.07 3.62 -4.79
CA ALA A 43 9.64 3.94 -4.88
C ALA A 43 9.33 5.41 -4.53
N SER A 44 10.02 5.99 -3.54
CA SER A 44 9.86 7.41 -3.20
C SER A 44 10.48 8.34 -4.23
N GLY A 45 11.47 7.85 -4.98
CA GLY A 45 12.24 8.62 -5.96
C GLY A 45 13.20 9.59 -5.31
N ILE A 46 13.61 9.34 -4.06
CA ILE A 46 14.45 10.25 -3.27
C ILE A 46 15.77 10.59 -3.95
N ASP A 47 16.31 9.65 -4.74
CA ASP A 47 17.57 9.79 -5.48
C ASP A 47 17.42 10.50 -6.84
N GLU A 48 16.22 10.94 -7.20
CA GLU A 48 15.99 11.61 -8.48
C GLU A 48 16.66 13.00 -8.51
N PRO A 49 17.42 13.33 -9.57
CA PRO A 49 18.13 14.62 -9.68
C PRO A 49 17.23 15.84 -9.52
N VAL A 50 15.95 15.73 -9.87
CA VAL A 50 14.97 16.82 -9.73
C VAL A 50 14.71 17.16 -8.26
N LEU A 51 14.78 16.19 -7.33
CA LEU A 51 14.54 16.43 -5.91
C LEU A 51 15.68 17.22 -5.27
N HIS A 52 16.93 16.98 -5.69
CA HIS A 52 18.07 17.81 -5.26
C HIS A 52 17.88 19.30 -5.60
N GLN A 53 17.12 19.63 -6.66
CA GLN A 53 16.80 21.01 -7.02
C GLN A 53 15.66 21.60 -6.18
N VAL A 54 14.71 20.78 -5.75
CA VAL A 54 13.56 21.18 -4.93
C VAL A 54 13.95 21.36 -3.46
N TYR A 55 14.92 20.55 -3.01
CA TYR A 55 15.37 20.43 -1.61
C TYR A 55 16.85 20.80 -1.39
N PRO A 56 17.38 21.92 -1.94
CA PRO A 56 18.81 22.22 -1.88
C PRO A 56 19.32 22.48 -0.45
N GLN A 57 18.44 22.89 0.48
CA GLN A 57 18.73 23.15 1.89
C GLN A 57 17.58 22.64 2.78
N ALA A 58 17.12 21.41 2.53
CA ALA A 58 15.98 20.87 3.23
C ALA A 58 16.24 20.76 4.74
N ARG A 59 15.48 21.52 5.54
CA ARG A 59 15.40 21.35 7.01
C ARG A 59 14.38 20.30 7.43
N GLN A 60 13.62 19.76 6.48
CA GLN A 60 12.60 18.75 6.71
C GLN A 60 12.66 17.68 5.61
N PRO A 61 12.34 16.42 5.94
CA PRO A 61 12.32 15.35 4.96
C PRO A 61 11.30 15.63 3.85
N PRO A 62 11.57 15.25 2.58
CA PRO A 62 10.59 15.36 1.51
C PRO A 62 9.31 14.60 1.82
N ALA A 63 8.15 15.22 1.57
CA ALA A 63 6.85 14.61 1.88
C ALA A 63 6.61 13.27 1.19
N PHE A 64 7.17 13.07 -0.01
CA PHE A 64 7.09 11.80 -0.74
C PHE A 64 7.76 10.65 -0.01
N LEU A 65 8.97 10.89 0.53
CA LEU A 65 9.68 9.89 1.31
C LEU A 65 8.90 9.55 2.58
N LEU A 66 8.43 10.57 3.31
CA LEU A 66 7.60 10.37 4.51
C LEU A 66 6.36 9.53 4.20
N ASP A 67 5.67 9.81 3.10
CA ASP A 67 4.48 9.07 2.70
C ASP A 67 4.79 7.62 2.29
N THR A 68 5.83 7.40 1.49
CA THR A 68 6.25 6.06 1.07
C THR A 68 6.69 5.24 2.29
N VAL A 69 7.46 5.81 3.21
CA VAL A 69 7.85 5.15 4.47
C VAL A 69 6.63 4.71 5.30
N GLU A 70 5.65 5.59 5.47
CA GLU A 70 4.41 5.24 6.19
C GLU A 70 3.69 4.05 5.56
N ARG A 71 3.70 3.96 4.23
CA ARG A 71 3.04 2.90 3.47
C ARG A 71 3.78 1.57 3.53
N PHE A 72 5.11 1.59 3.42
CA PHE A 72 5.93 0.40 3.64
C PHE A 72 5.77 -0.11 5.08
N ARG A 73 5.78 0.79 6.07
CA ARG A 73 5.52 0.42 7.47
C ARG A 73 4.16 -0.24 7.62
N LEU A 74 3.12 0.36 7.05
CA LEU A 74 1.77 -0.19 7.11
C LEU A 74 1.66 -1.56 6.42
N ASP A 75 2.27 -1.75 5.25
CA ASP A 75 2.25 -3.04 4.56
C ASP A 75 2.95 -4.12 5.39
N ARG A 76 4.07 -3.79 6.03
CA ARG A 76 4.80 -4.69 6.94
C ARG A 76 3.97 -5.07 8.16
N GLU A 77 3.27 -4.11 8.77
CA GLU A 77 2.36 -4.37 9.89
C GLU A 77 1.21 -5.29 9.50
N ILE A 78 0.57 -5.04 8.35
CA ILE A 78 -0.50 -5.90 7.82
C ILE A 78 0.04 -7.28 7.45
N ARG A 79 1.23 -7.35 6.82
CA ARG A 79 1.89 -8.61 6.47
C ARG A 79 2.16 -9.45 7.71
N ARG A 80 2.73 -8.85 8.74
CA ARG A 80 3.02 -9.51 10.00
C ARG A 80 1.74 -10.04 10.65
N PHE A 81 0.69 -9.23 10.71
CA PHE A 81 -0.60 -9.65 11.28
C PHE A 81 -1.21 -10.85 10.55
N ILE A 82 -1.04 -10.93 9.22
CA ILE A 82 -1.61 -11.99 8.38
C ILE A 82 -0.75 -13.25 8.38
N GLU A 83 0.57 -13.10 8.23
CA GLU A 83 1.50 -14.20 7.93
C GLU A 83 2.19 -14.77 9.17
N HIS A 84 2.30 -13.98 10.24
CA HIS A 84 2.94 -14.38 11.50
C HIS A 84 1.94 -14.31 12.67
N PRO A 85 0.84 -15.10 12.63
CA PRO A 85 -0.22 -15.04 13.64
C PRO A 85 0.26 -15.43 15.06
N GLU A 86 1.36 -16.16 15.18
CA GLU A 86 2.02 -16.46 16.45
C GLU A 86 2.65 -15.22 17.12
N ASP A 87 2.96 -14.17 16.35
CA ASP A 87 3.51 -12.94 16.90
C ASP A 87 2.43 -12.17 17.67
N GLU A 88 2.61 -12.09 18.98
CA GLU A 88 1.76 -11.29 19.86
C GLU A 88 2.18 -9.81 19.90
N THR A 89 3.18 -9.40 19.11
CA THR A 89 3.62 -8.01 19.11
C THR A 89 2.50 -7.14 18.52
N PRO A 90 1.95 -6.19 19.30
CA PRO A 90 0.93 -5.29 18.79
C PRO A 90 1.47 -4.46 17.61
N ALA A 91 0.57 -4.04 16.72
CA ALA A 91 0.94 -3.03 15.74
C ALA A 91 1.35 -1.75 16.50
N LYS A 92 2.29 -0.98 15.95
CA LYS A 92 2.68 0.30 16.59
C LYS A 92 1.49 1.25 16.72
N ASP A 93 0.57 1.15 15.78
CA ASP A 93 -0.64 1.94 15.71
C ASP A 93 -1.84 1.15 16.26
N ALA A 94 -2.35 1.60 17.41
CA ALA A 94 -3.47 0.97 18.09
C ALA A 94 -4.76 0.96 17.25
N ASP A 95 -4.98 1.97 16.40
CA ASP A 95 -6.16 2.04 15.56
C ASP A 95 -6.09 1.02 14.41
N VAL A 96 -4.90 0.85 13.82
CA VAL A 96 -4.66 -0.21 12.81
C VAL A 96 -4.85 -1.58 13.43
N GLN A 97 -4.26 -1.85 14.60
CA GLN A 97 -4.46 -3.14 15.28
C GLN A 97 -5.93 -3.41 15.60
N ARG A 98 -6.63 -2.40 16.14
CA ARG A 98 -8.06 -2.48 16.46
C ARG A 98 -8.87 -2.86 15.22
N TYR A 99 -8.62 -2.16 14.12
CA TYR A 99 -9.32 -2.40 12.86
C TYR A 99 -9.05 -3.81 12.32
N LEU A 100 -7.79 -4.26 12.33
CA LEU A 100 -7.41 -5.60 11.87
C LEU A 100 -8.06 -6.71 12.71
N GLN A 101 -8.07 -6.58 14.03
CA GLN A 101 -8.75 -7.54 14.91
C GLN A 101 -10.26 -7.57 14.65
N GLN A 102 -10.88 -6.40 14.54
CA GLN A 102 -12.32 -6.29 14.31
C GLN A 102 -12.72 -6.87 12.95
N VAL A 103 -12.10 -6.41 11.86
CA VAL A 103 -12.45 -6.87 10.51
C VAL A 103 -12.06 -8.33 10.32
N GLY A 104 -10.90 -8.76 10.80
CA GLY A 104 -10.49 -10.16 10.74
C GLY A 104 -11.52 -11.09 11.37
N LEU A 105 -12.04 -10.72 12.54
CA LEU A 105 -13.10 -11.47 13.22
C LEU A 105 -14.42 -11.45 12.45
N GLN A 106 -14.83 -10.27 11.95
CA GLN A 106 -16.07 -10.10 11.20
C GLN A 106 -16.10 -10.95 9.91
N LEU A 107 -14.97 -11.09 9.21
CA LEU A 107 -14.87 -11.87 7.98
C LEU A 107 -15.09 -13.37 8.16
N ILE A 108 -14.83 -13.89 9.36
CA ILE A 108 -14.92 -15.32 9.67
C ILE A 108 -16.04 -15.63 10.66
N TRP A 109 -16.82 -14.62 11.06
CA TRP A 109 -17.83 -14.73 12.11
C TRP A 109 -18.90 -15.78 11.76
N PRO A 110 -19.30 -16.66 12.70
CA PRO A 110 -20.31 -17.67 12.44
C PRO A 110 -21.70 -17.03 12.30
N THR A 111 -22.50 -17.50 11.34
CA THR A 111 -23.86 -16.99 11.10
C THR A 111 -24.87 -17.36 12.20
N SER A 112 -24.49 -18.26 13.10
CA SER A 112 -25.33 -18.71 14.22
C SER A 112 -25.29 -17.78 15.44
N ARG A 113 -24.52 -16.68 15.39
CA ARG A 113 -24.31 -15.78 16.54
C ARG A 113 -24.22 -14.32 16.14
N VAL A 114 -24.37 -13.44 17.13
CA VAL A 114 -24.18 -12.00 16.99
C VAL A 114 -23.04 -11.54 17.88
N LEU A 115 -22.06 -10.85 17.30
CA LEU A 115 -21.05 -10.11 18.06
C LEU A 115 -21.66 -8.77 18.46
N GLN A 116 -21.63 -8.44 19.75
CA GLN A 116 -22.10 -7.15 20.25
C GLN A 116 -20.94 -6.42 20.93
N LEU A 117 -20.46 -5.35 20.29
CA LEU A 117 -19.49 -4.44 20.89
C LEU A 117 -20.24 -3.37 21.67
N PHE A 118 -19.82 -3.11 22.91
CA PHE A 118 -20.46 -2.10 23.76
C PHE A 118 -19.43 -1.24 24.48
N GLU A 119 -19.80 0.01 24.75
CA GLU A 119 -19.00 0.92 25.56
C GLU A 119 -19.53 0.89 27.01
N ALA A 120 -18.64 0.66 27.97
CA ALA A 120 -19.05 0.53 29.37
C ALA A 120 -19.61 1.85 29.90
N GLY A 121 -20.80 1.81 30.49
CA GLY A 121 -21.44 3.00 31.05
C GLY A 121 -22.25 3.84 30.06
N THR A 122 -22.32 3.44 28.78
CA THR A 122 -23.19 4.08 27.78
C THR A 122 -24.24 3.09 27.26
N ALA A 123 -25.27 3.60 26.59
CA ALA A 123 -26.25 2.77 25.88
C ALA A 123 -25.75 2.37 24.48
N ASN A 124 -24.52 2.74 24.10
CA ASN A 124 -23.98 2.52 22.77
C ASN A 124 -23.64 1.03 22.57
N ARG A 125 -24.27 0.41 21.56
CA ARG A 125 -24.06 -0.99 21.20
C ARG A 125 -24.00 -1.11 19.68
N VAL A 126 -22.99 -1.81 19.18
CA VAL A 126 -22.82 -2.11 17.76
C VAL A 126 -22.88 -3.62 17.59
N GLU A 127 -23.84 -4.10 16.80
CA GLU A 127 -24.03 -5.52 16.52
C GLU A 127 -23.48 -5.91 15.14
N TYR A 128 -22.93 -7.12 15.06
CA TYR A 128 -22.48 -7.75 13.83
C TYR A 128 -22.93 -9.21 13.75
N PRO A 129 -23.60 -9.63 12.66
CA PRO A 129 -24.12 -8.80 11.58
C PRO A 129 -25.17 -7.78 12.08
N ARG A 130 -25.34 -6.67 11.36
CA ARG A 130 -26.39 -5.69 11.67
C ARG A 130 -27.77 -6.31 11.46
N ASP A 131 -28.76 -5.83 12.21
CA ASP A 131 -30.16 -6.25 12.11
C ASP A 131 -30.36 -7.77 12.26
N SER A 132 -29.53 -8.39 13.09
CA SER A 132 -29.60 -9.82 13.38
C SER A 132 -30.86 -10.17 14.19
N ALA A 133 -31.38 -11.39 13.99
CA ALA A 133 -32.58 -11.85 14.67
C ALA A 133 -32.41 -11.88 16.21
N GLU A 134 -33.49 -11.59 16.93
CA GLU A 134 -33.47 -11.49 18.40
C GLU A 134 -33.17 -12.82 19.10
N ASP A 135 -33.49 -13.95 18.46
CA ASP A 135 -33.31 -15.30 18.97
C ASP A 135 -31.86 -15.82 18.86
N LEU A 136 -31.00 -15.16 18.07
CA LEU A 136 -29.59 -15.54 17.98
C LEU A 136 -28.81 -15.17 19.25
N PRO A 137 -27.92 -16.05 19.77
CA PRO A 137 -27.11 -15.77 20.94
C PRO A 137 -26.12 -14.62 20.67
N ARG A 138 -26.00 -13.72 21.64
CA ARG A 138 -25.13 -12.54 21.60
C ARG A 138 -23.87 -12.75 22.43
N ILE A 139 -22.71 -12.50 21.84
CA ILE A 139 -21.41 -12.45 22.52
C ILE A 139 -21.08 -10.97 22.71
N SER A 140 -21.15 -10.50 23.95
CA SER A 140 -20.87 -9.12 24.29
C SER A 140 -19.40 -8.93 24.67
N VAL A 141 -18.71 -8.04 23.96
CA VAL A 141 -17.33 -7.65 24.25
C VAL A 141 -17.29 -6.13 24.43
N SER A 142 -16.61 -5.68 25.49
CA SER A 142 -16.47 -4.25 25.76
C SER A 142 -15.46 -3.60 24.82
N GLU A 143 -15.64 -2.32 24.53
CA GLU A 143 -14.67 -1.53 23.77
C GLU A 143 -13.31 -1.45 24.48
N ALA A 144 -13.27 -1.46 25.81
CA ALA A 144 -12.02 -1.53 26.56
C ALA A 144 -11.23 -2.83 26.28
N GLN A 145 -11.90 -3.97 26.13
CA GLN A 145 -11.25 -5.23 25.75
C GLN A 145 -10.76 -5.22 24.30
N LEU A 146 -11.50 -4.55 23.41
CA LEU A 146 -11.05 -4.30 22.06
C LEU A 146 -9.78 -3.43 22.05
N MET A 147 -9.75 -2.35 22.85
CA MET A 147 -8.59 -1.46 22.98
C MET A 147 -7.38 -2.13 23.62
N ALA A 148 -7.60 -3.11 24.51
CA ALA A 148 -6.54 -3.94 25.08
C ALA A 148 -5.97 -4.96 24.08
N GLY A 149 -6.58 -5.13 22.91
CA GLY A 149 -6.20 -6.16 21.93
C GLY A 149 -6.69 -7.57 22.29
N ASP A 150 -7.62 -7.67 23.24
CA ASP A 150 -8.14 -8.92 23.80
C ASP A 150 -9.46 -9.36 23.15
N LEU A 151 -9.88 -8.74 22.03
CA LEU A 151 -11.15 -9.04 21.37
C LEU A 151 -11.29 -10.54 21.08
N TRP A 152 -10.27 -11.13 20.46
CA TRP A 152 -10.30 -12.53 20.03
C TRP A 152 -10.29 -13.50 21.21
N ILE A 153 -9.51 -13.21 22.25
CA ILE A 153 -9.48 -14.00 23.49
C ILE A 153 -10.85 -13.91 24.20
N SER A 154 -11.40 -12.70 24.29
CA SER A 154 -12.71 -12.46 24.90
C SER A 154 -13.81 -13.25 24.21
N VAL A 155 -13.82 -13.28 22.87
CA VAL A 155 -14.79 -14.08 22.11
C VAL A 155 -14.63 -15.58 22.39
N LEU A 156 -13.41 -16.11 22.34
CA LEU A 156 -13.15 -17.53 22.57
C LEU A 156 -13.59 -17.98 23.97
N ASN A 157 -13.46 -17.12 24.98
CA ASN A 157 -13.90 -17.40 26.36
C ASN A 157 -15.43 -17.50 26.51
N HIS A 158 -16.20 -17.03 25.52
CA HIS A 158 -17.67 -17.15 25.49
C HIS A 158 -18.16 -18.37 24.70
N LEU A 159 -17.25 -19.19 24.17
CA LEU A 159 -17.57 -20.37 23.37
C LEU A 159 -17.16 -21.65 24.11
N ASP A 160 -17.99 -22.68 24.01
CA ASP A 160 -17.63 -24.03 24.46
C ASP A 160 -16.82 -24.78 23.39
N ASP A 161 -16.29 -25.95 23.77
CA ASP A 161 -15.42 -26.76 22.91
C ASP A 161 -16.13 -27.26 21.65
N GLU A 162 -17.46 -27.50 21.71
CA GLU A 162 -18.23 -27.93 20.56
C GLU A 162 -18.40 -26.80 19.54
N GLN A 163 -18.72 -25.61 20.01
CA GLN A 163 -18.84 -24.41 19.20
C GLN A 163 -17.51 -24.01 18.58
N ILE A 164 -16.41 -24.14 19.33
CA ILE A 164 -15.05 -23.89 18.82
C ILE A 164 -14.70 -24.89 17.73
N ARG A 165 -15.01 -26.18 17.91
CA ARG A 165 -14.76 -27.21 16.89
C ARG A 165 -15.59 -26.97 15.63
N GLU A 166 -16.86 -26.64 15.76
CA GLU A 166 -17.73 -26.31 14.62
C GLU A 166 -17.21 -25.08 13.87
N TRP A 167 -16.80 -24.04 14.61
CA TRP A 167 -16.36 -22.80 14.01
C TRP A 167 -14.96 -22.88 13.39
N LEU A 168 -13.99 -23.50 14.07
CA LEU A 168 -12.59 -23.56 13.63
C LEU A 168 -12.25 -24.83 12.85
N GLY A 169 -13.11 -25.85 12.89
CA GLY A 169 -12.98 -27.08 12.10
C GLY A 169 -12.07 -28.17 12.70
N ALA A 170 -11.59 -27.98 13.94
CA ALA A 170 -10.76 -28.95 14.64
C ALA A 170 -10.88 -28.80 16.17
N ASP A 171 -10.45 -29.83 16.89
CA ASP A 171 -10.28 -29.78 18.34
C ASP A 171 -8.89 -29.22 18.69
N TYR A 172 -8.85 -28.32 19.68
CA TYR A 172 -7.62 -27.68 20.15
C TYR A 172 -7.43 -27.89 21.64
N ALA A 173 -6.24 -28.35 22.02
CA ALA A 173 -5.91 -28.76 23.39
C ALA A 173 -5.75 -27.58 24.36
N SER A 174 -5.32 -26.41 23.89
CA SER A 174 -5.06 -25.23 24.72
C SER A 174 -5.76 -23.96 24.22
N ALA A 175 -5.93 -22.98 25.11
CA ALA A 175 -6.43 -21.66 24.75
C ALA A 175 -5.52 -20.93 23.74
N ALA A 176 -4.20 -21.13 23.85
CA ALA A 176 -3.23 -20.57 22.92
C ALA A 176 -3.39 -21.16 21.51
N ASP A 177 -3.60 -22.47 21.40
CA ASP A 177 -3.83 -23.13 20.10
C ASP A 177 -5.14 -22.67 19.45
N ARG A 178 -6.20 -22.48 20.26
CA ARG A 178 -7.49 -21.93 19.80
C ARG A 178 -7.33 -20.51 19.27
N LEU A 179 -6.60 -19.67 20.00
CA LEU A 179 -6.31 -18.31 19.57
C LEU A 179 -5.53 -18.32 18.26
N LEU A 180 -4.42 -19.07 18.18
CA LEU A 180 -3.60 -19.17 16.98
C LEU A 180 -4.38 -19.67 15.76
N ALA A 181 -5.27 -20.65 15.94
CA ALA A 181 -6.15 -21.14 14.89
C ALA A 181 -7.14 -20.08 14.41
N LEU A 182 -7.75 -19.33 15.34
CA LEU A 182 -8.61 -18.20 15.01
C LEU A 182 -7.83 -17.12 14.23
N ARG A 183 -6.61 -16.78 14.69
CA ARG A 183 -5.73 -15.82 14.02
C ARG A 183 -5.41 -16.23 12.59
N ARG A 184 -5.03 -17.50 12.37
CA ARG A 184 -4.76 -18.06 11.03
C ARG A 184 -5.98 -17.95 10.12
N LYS A 185 -7.15 -18.38 10.61
CA LYS A 185 -8.40 -18.32 9.83
C LYS A 185 -8.77 -16.89 9.46
N ALA A 186 -8.62 -15.94 10.38
CA ALA A 186 -8.84 -14.52 10.13
C ALA A 186 -7.81 -13.93 9.16
N GLY A 187 -6.52 -14.28 9.33
CA GLY A 187 -5.42 -13.88 8.47
C GLY A 187 -5.64 -14.30 7.02
N GLU A 188 -6.05 -15.53 6.76
CA GLU A 188 -6.40 -16.01 5.41
C GLU A 188 -7.55 -15.21 4.78
N ALA A 189 -8.55 -14.82 5.57
CA ALA A 189 -9.66 -14.01 5.10
C ALA A 189 -9.23 -12.56 4.79
N LEU A 190 -8.40 -11.97 5.66
CA LEU A 190 -7.82 -10.64 5.47
C LEU A 190 -6.87 -10.60 4.26
N ALA A 191 -6.09 -11.66 4.03
CA ALA A 191 -5.20 -11.77 2.87
C ALA A 191 -5.95 -11.63 1.54
N ARG A 192 -7.18 -12.12 1.46
CA ARG A 192 -8.03 -11.98 0.26
C ARG A 192 -8.57 -10.56 0.05
N ARG A 193 -8.59 -9.72 1.08
CA ARG A 193 -9.05 -8.32 1.07
C ARG A 193 -7.91 -7.35 1.39
N ARG A 194 -6.67 -7.76 1.15
CA ARG A 194 -5.46 -7.04 1.60
C ARG A 194 -5.42 -5.59 1.13
N HIS A 195 -5.78 -5.32 -0.13
CA HIS A 195 -5.83 -3.96 -0.68
C HIS A 195 -6.82 -3.06 0.07
N GLU A 196 -8.04 -3.54 0.29
CA GLU A 196 -9.08 -2.78 1.01
C GLU A 196 -8.67 -2.52 2.48
N VAL A 197 -8.11 -3.53 3.13
CA VAL A 197 -7.61 -3.41 4.50
C VAL A 197 -6.50 -2.35 4.57
N PHE A 198 -5.57 -2.39 3.62
CA PHE A 198 -4.48 -1.43 3.53
C PHE A 198 -5.00 0.00 3.30
N ASP A 199 -5.93 0.20 2.37
CA ASP A 199 -6.49 1.53 2.09
C ASP A 199 -7.16 2.15 3.31
N ILE A 200 -7.96 1.35 4.04
CA ILE A 200 -8.67 1.84 5.23
C ILE A 200 -7.69 2.17 6.36
N CYS A 201 -6.72 1.29 6.63
CA CYS A 201 -5.68 1.56 7.63
C CYS A 201 -4.83 2.79 7.25
N TYR A 202 -4.50 2.93 5.96
CA TYR A 202 -3.77 4.09 5.47
C TYR A 202 -4.58 5.38 5.67
N GLN A 203 -5.88 5.36 5.38
CA GLN A 203 -6.77 6.49 5.61
C GLN A 203 -6.86 6.90 7.08
N PHE A 204 -6.84 5.96 8.03
CA PHE A 204 -6.77 6.29 9.46
C PHE A 204 -5.49 7.08 9.78
N ARG A 205 -4.34 6.64 9.27
CA ARG A 205 -3.07 7.38 9.43
C ARG A 205 -3.04 8.74 8.73
N GLN A 206 -3.87 8.92 7.71
CA GLN A 206 -4.01 10.21 7.04
C GLN A 206 -4.84 11.22 7.85
N GLN A 207 -5.49 10.82 8.95
CA GLN A 207 -6.22 11.77 9.79
C GLN A 207 -5.27 12.68 10.55
N SER A 208 -5.67 13.94 10.73
CA SER A 208 -4.88 14.91 11.49
C SER A 208 -5.79 15.78 12.33
N GLY A 209 -5.44 15.95 13.61
CA GLY A 209 -6.08 16.92 14.49
C GLY A 209 -5.64 18.37 14.26
N ASP A 210 -4.67 18.61 13.36
CA ASP A 210 -4.20 19.95 13.04
C ASP A 210 -5.23 20.70 12.18
N SER A 211 -5.75 21.80 12.72
CA SER A 211 -6.71 22.65 12.04
C SER A 211 -6.20 23.24 10.72
N GLN A 212 -4.90 23.56 10.59
CA GLN A 212 -4.32 24.09 9.35
C GLN A 212 -4.27 23.01 8.26
N VAL A 213 -3.88 21.78 8.63
CA VAL A 213 -3.97 20.61 7.75
C VAL A 213 -5.41 20.41 7.28
N GLY A 214 -6.37 20.51 8.19
CA GLY A 214 -7.80 20.44 7.88
C GLY A 214 -8.24 21.51 6.87
N GLN A 215 -7.79 22.76 7.02
CA GLN A 215 -8.12 23.86 6.11
C GLN A 215 -7.58 23.62 4.69
N VAL A 216 -6.31 23.26 4.57
CA VAL A 216 -5.65 23.05 3.27
C VAL A 216 -6.22 21.81 2.57
N ARG A 217 -6.52 20.74 3.33
CA ARG A 217 -7.10 19.51 2.78
C ARG A 217 -8.45 19.71 2.12
N ARG A 218 -9.21 20.76 2.47
CA ARG A 218 -10.46 21.11 1.77
C ARG A 218 -10.26 21.37 0.27
N PHE A 219 -9.07 21.82 -0.12
CA PHE A 219 -8.71 22.10 -1.51
C PHE A 219 -7.91 20.94 -2.16
N PHE A 220 -7.30 20.08 -1.34
CA PHE A 220 -6.37 19.04 -1.78
C PHE A 220 -6.64 17.71 -1.06
N ALA A 221 -7.89 17.24 -1.13
CA ALA A 221 -8.34 16.04 -0.40
C ALA A 221 -7.64 14.74 -0.84
N ASP A 222 -7.08 14.75 -2.05
CA ASP A 222 -6.37 13.63 -2.65
C ASP A 222 -4.89 13.56 -2.26
N LEU A 223 -4.34 14.60 -1.61
CA LEU A 223 -2.95 14.61 -1.17
C LEU A 223 -2.77 14.01 0.23
N PRO A 224 -1.75 13.16 0.44
CA PRO A 224 -1.36 12.67 1.76
C PRO A 224 -1.04 13.78 2.75
N THR A 225 -1.17 13.49 4.05
CA THR A 225 -0.92 14.44 5.13
C THR A 225 0.49 15.04 5.07
N SER A 226 1.51 14.25 4.72
CA SER A 226 2.88 14.74 4.59
C SER A 226 2.99 15.84 3.53
N MET A 227 2.35 15.65 2.37
CA MET A 227 2.37 16.63 1.27
C MET A 227 1.57 17.88 1.62
N VAL A 228 0.44 17.71 2.33
CA VAL A 228 -0.33 18.85 2.85
C VAL A 228 0.49 19.66 3.85
N ARG A 229 1.20 19.01 4.77
CA ARG A 229 2.12 19.67 5.72
C ARG A 229 3.24 20.39 4.99
N GLU A 230 3.78 19.81 3.93
CA GLU A 230 4.81 20.47 3.13
C GLU A 230 4.27 21.69 2.37
N LEU A 231 3.05 21.63 1.82
CA LEU A 231 2.39 22.79 1.23
C LEU A 231 2.22 23.93 2.26
N ILE A 232 1.85 23.59 3.50
CA ILE A 232 1.74 24.55 4.61
C ILE A 232 3.10 25.13 4.97
N ALA A 233 4.13 24.28 5.12
CA ALA A 233 5.48 24.72 5.46
C ALA A 233 6.08 25.68 4.41
N ARG A 234 5.66 25.52 3.15
CA ARG A 234 6.07 26.38 2.03
C ARG A 234 5.21 27.63 1.86
N ALA A 235 4.06 27.72 2.54
CA ALA A 235 3.17 28.87 2.44
C ALA A 235 3.67 30.06 3.28
N ASP A 236 3.44 31.27 2.78
CA ASP A 236 3.59 32.49 3.57
C ASP A 236 2.31 32.81 4.38
N GLU A 237 2.39 33.81 5.25
CA GLU A 237 1.27 34.19 6.12
C GLU A 237 0.06 34.69 5.32
N ASP A 238 0.28 35.32 4.16
CA ASP A 238 -0.79 35.82 3.29
C ASP A 238 -1.54 34.67 2.62
N GLU A 239 -0.81 33.68 2.10
CA GLU A 239 -1.37 32.46 1.52
C GLU A 239 -2.18 31.68 2.55
N LEU A 240 -1.66 31.51 3.78
CA LEU A 240 -2.37 30.86 4.87
C LEU A 240 -3.62 31.67 5.29
N GLY A 241 -3.51 32.99 5.36
CA GLY A 241 -4.64 33.87 5.65
C GLY A 241 -5.75 33.76 4.60
N GLN A 242 -5.40 33.68 3.31
CA GLN A 242 -6.36 33.52 2.21
C GLN A 242 -7.17 32.22 2.32
N LEU A 243 -6.58 31.12 2.76
CA LEU A 243 -7.26 29.82 2.86
C LEU A 243 -8.45 29.82 3.83
N SER A 244 -8.50 30.74 4.79
CA SER A 244 -9.59 30.85 5.75
C SER A 244 -10.88 31.43 5.14
N THR A 245 -10.77 32.23 4.07
CA THR A 245 -11.89 32.98 3.48
C THR A 245 -12.12 32.68 2.00
N ALA A 246 -11.12 32.12 1.31
CA ALA A 246 -11.17 31.89 -0.13
C ALA A 246 -11.97 30.62 -0.49
N GLN A 247 -12.62 30.67 -1.66
CA GLN A 247 -13.21 29.47 -2.29
C GLN A 247 -12.21 28.69 -3.15
N VAL A 248 -11.05 29.28 -3.44
CA VAL A 248 -10.00 28.71 -4.28
C VAL A 248 -8.66 28.89 -3.58
N ALA A 249 -7.80 27.87 -3.62
CA ALA A 249 -6.48 27.92 -3.01
C ALA A 249 -5.54 28.89 -3.76
N PRO A 250 -4.50 29.44 -3.09
CA PRO A 250 -3.53 30.33 -3.72
C PRO A 250 -2.89 29.73 -4.99
N PRO A 251 -2.66 30.51 -6.06
CA PRO A 251 -2.17 29.99 -7.34
C PRO A 251 -0.84 29.24 -7.29
N ARG A 252 0.08 29.62 -6.39
CA ARG A 252 1.34 28.90 -6.19
C ARG A 252 1.08 27.53 -5.58
N MET A 253 0.23 27.45 -4.55
CA MET A 253 -0.15 26.19 -3.90
C MET A 253 -0.86 25.24 -4.87
N LEU A 254 -1.70 25.76 -5.78
CA LEU A 254 -2.31 24.96 -6.84
C LEU A 254 -1.26 24.34 -7.78
N ARG A 255 -0.22 25.09 -8.17
CA ARG A 255 0.89 24.57 -9.00
C ARG A 255 1.71 23.52 -8.26
N ASP A 256 2.10 23.81 -7.02
CA ASP A 256 2.85 22.86 -6.19
C ASP A 256 2.04 21.56 -6.03
N ALA A 257 0.74 21.65 -5.76
CA ALA A 257 -0.16 20.49 -5.64
C ALA A 257 -0.27 19.67 -6.92
N GLN A 258 -0.24 20.28 -8.11
CA GLN A 258 -0.21 19.54 -9.37
C GLN A 258 1.06 18.70 -9.51
N TRP A 259 2.21 19.26 -9.12
CA TRP A 259 3.46 18.50 -9.11
C TRP A 259 3.44 17.38 -8.07
N TYR A 260 2.93 17.63 -6.85
CA TYR A 260 2.76 16.59 -5.83
C TYR A 260 1.90 15.42 -6.33
N ARG A 261 0.78 15.70 -7.02
CA ARG A 261 -0.07 14.65 -7.61
C ARG A 261 0.65 13.80 -8.64
N GLN A 262 1.45 14.43 -9.50
CA GLN A 262 2.23 13.72 -10.51
C GLN A 262 3.26 12.80 -9.86
N GLN A 263 4.02 13.31 -8.90
CA GLN A 263 4.99 12.50 -8.16
C GLN A 263 4.31 11.40 -7.35
N LEU A 264 3.17 11.68 -6.73
CA LEU A 264 2.37 10.69 -6.01
C LEU A 264 1.97 9.52 -6.92
N ARG A 265 1.46 9.78 -8.12
CA ARG A 265 1.11 8.73 -9.09
C ARG A 265 2.32 7.88 -9.49
N LEU A 266 3.46 8.51 -9.75
CA LEU A 266 4.71 7.78 -10.02
C LEU A 266 5.09 6.91 -8.82
N ASN A 267 5.09 7.46 -7.61
CA ASN A 267 5.45 6.70 -6.42
C ASN A 267 4.50 5.53 -6.18
N ARG A 268 3.18 5.70 -6.38
CA ARG A 268 2.21 4.59 -6.31
C ARG A 268 2.50 3.50 -7.34
N ALA A 269 2.88 3.87 -8.56
CA ALA A 269 3.26 2.92 -9.59
C ALA A 269 4.41 2.02 -9.11
N TYR A 270 5.50 2.63 -8.63
CA TYR A 270 6.67 1.91 -8.11
C TYR A 270 6.38 1.15 -6.82
N GLU A 271 5.62 1.72 -5.89
CA GLU A 271 5.22 1.05 -4.65
C GLU A 271 4.52 -0.29 -4.94
N GLY A 272 3.66 -0.35 -5.96
CA GLY A 272 2.98 -1.60 -6.33
C GLY A 272 3.89 -2.70 -6.89
N LEU A 273 5.16 -2.40 -7.21
CA LEU A 273 6.17 -3.42 -7.55
C LEU A 273 6.61 -4.19 -6.29
N TYR A 274 6.66 -3.52 -5.14
CA TYR A 274 7.20 -4.05 -3.88
C TYR A 274 6.10 -4.40 -2.87
N LEU A 275 5.03 -3.61 -2.82
CA LEU A 275 3.94 -3.73 -1.87
C LEU A 275 2.76 -4.45 -2.51
N ALA A 276 2.53 -5.71 -2.10
CA ALA A 276 1.38 -6.49 -2.56
C ALA A 276 0.03 -5.80 -2.30
N SER A 277 -0.05 -4.96 -1.27
CA SER A 277 -1.27 -4.20 -0.94
C SER A 277 -1.51 -2.96 -1.79
N ALA A 278 -0.48 -2.46 -2.48
CA ALA A 278 -0.53 -1.17 -3.18
C ALA A 278 -0.51 -1.28 -4.71
N ALA A 279 -0.47 -2.51 -5.25
CA ALA A 279 -0.53 -2.74 -6.69
C ALA A 279 -1.86 -2.25 -7.26
N GLY A 280 -1.79 -1.43 -8.30
CA GLY A 280 -2.95 -0.88 -9.00
C GLY A 280 -2.62 -0.52 -10.45
N GLU A 281 -3.49 0.29 -11.07
CA GLU A 281 -3.41 0.53 -12.51
C GLU A 281 -2.10 1.19 -12.97
N ASP A 282 -1.59 2.16 -12.22
CA ASP A 282 -0.33 2.81 -12.57
C ASP A 282 0.86 1.84 -12.43
N SER A 283 0.81 0.91 -11.46
CA SER A 283 1.80 -0.16 -11.29
C SER A 283 1.73 -1.19 -12.41
N ASP A 284 0.54 -1.47 -12.91
CA ASP A 284 0.34 -2.37 -14.04
C ASP A 284 1.03 -1.85 -15.31
N VAL A 285 0.95 -0.53 -15.56
CA VAL A 285 1.68 0.14 -16.64
C VAL A 285 3.19 0.04 -16.40
N LEU A 286 3.67 0.35 -15.19
CA LEU A 286 5.10 0.20 -14.86
C LEU A 286 5.60 -1.23 -15.13
N VAL A 287 4.89 -2.23 -14.64
CA VAL A 287 5.24 -3.65 -14.78
C VAL A 287 5.24 -4.08 -16.24
N LEU A 288 4.20 -3.70 -17.01
CA LEU A 288 4.09 -4.07 -18.42
C LEU A 288 5.23 -3.48 -19.26
N HIS A 289 5.53 -2.20 -19.07
CA HIS A 289 6.57 -1.53 -19.86
C HIS A 289 7.98 -1.89 -19.40
N THR A 290 8.19 -2.19 -18.10
CA THR A 290 9.46 -2.75 -17.60
C THR A 290 9.72 -4.15 -18.18
N LEU A 291 8.67 -4.93 -18.41
CA LEU A 291 8.82 -6.25 -19.05
C LEU A 291 9.41 -6.15 -20.46
N GLU A 292 9.05 -5.12 -21.23
CA GLU A 292 9.58 -4.88 -22.58
C GLU A 292 11.05 -4.42 -22.58
N THR A 293 11.56 -3.90 -21.46
CA THR A 293 12.96 -3.47 -21.33
C THR A 293 13.90 -4.58 -20.89
N LEU A 294 13.38 -5.77 -20.54
CA LEU A 294 14.20 -6.89 -20.11
C LEU A 294 15.21 -7.32 -21.20
N PRO A 295 16.44 -7.69 -20.81
CA PRO A 295 17.39 -8.28 -21.74
C PRO A 295 16.77 -9.48 -22.46
N CYS A 296 17.00 -9.58 -23.77
CA CYS A 296 16.49 -10.65 -24.61
C CYS A 296 14.95 -10.69 -24.77
N TRP A 297 14.23 -9.60 -24.46
CA TRP A 297 12.79 -9.51 -24.77
C TRP A 297 12.51 -9.77 -26.27
N PRO A 298 11.59 -10.69 -26.62
CA PRO A 298 11.35 -11.07 -28.01
C PRO A 298 10.54 -10.02 -28.77
N GLY A 299 11.11 -9.43 -29.82
CA GLY A 299 10.42 -8.46 -30.69
C GLY A 299 9.23 -9.02 -31.49
N CYS A 300 8.99 -10.34 -31.46
CA CYS A 300 7.83 -10.99 -32.06
C CYS A 300 6.66 -11.18 -31.08
N MET A 301 6.72 -10.58 -29.89
CA MET A 301 5.67 -10.66 -28.87
C MET A 301 4.92 -9.34 -28.74
N ARG A 302 3.59 -9.43 -28.67
CA ARG A 302 2.69 -8.33 -28.33
C ARG A 302 1.80 -8.74 -27.17
N ILE A 303 1.69 -7.86 -26.19
CA ILE A 303 0.75 -7.99 -25.07
C ILE A 303 -0.16 -6.79 -25.08
N GLU A 304 -1.46 -7.02 -25.08
CA GLU A 304 -2.49 -5.99 -24.92
C GLU A 304 -3.18 -6.15 -23.58
N VAL A 305 -3.46 -5.04 -22.90
CA VAL A 305 -4.33 -4.98 -21.72
C VAL A 305 -5.65 -4.36 -22.15
N ARG A 306 -6.77 -5.04 -21.91
CA ARG A 306 -8.11 -4.61 -22.31
C ARG A 306 -9.09 -4.61 -21.15
N GLN A 307 -10.04 -3.70 -21.20
CA GLN A 307 -11.08 -3.56 -20.17
C GLN A 307 -12.26 -4.51 -20.42
N ASP A 308 -12.70 -5.22 -19.39
CA ASP A 308 -13.93 -6.05 -19.28
C ASP A 308 -14.05 -7.27 -20.23
N SER A 309 -13.56 -7.17 -21.46
CA SER A 309 -13.59 -8.25 -22.45
C SER A 309 -12.39 -8.22 -23.39
N SER A 310 -12.14 -9.33 -24.11
CA SER A 310 -11.05 -9.43 -25.09
C SER A 310 -11.24 -8.53 -26.31
N ALA A 311 -12.45 -8.02 -26.54
CA ALA A 311 -12.77 -7.03 -27.57
C ALA A 311 -13.04 -5.64 -26.97
N GLY A 312 -12.82 -5.46 -25.66
CA GLY A 312 -13.06 -4.20 -24.97
C GLY A 312 -12.00 -3.15 -25.28
N THR A 313 -12.14 -1.98 -24.63
CA THR A 313 -11.22 -0.84 -24.78
C THR A 313 -9.78 -1.27 -24.52
N LEU A 314 -8.87 -0.93 -25.44
CA LEU A 314 -7.45 -1.10 -25.23
C LEU A 314 -6.98 -0.09 -24.18
N LEU A 315 -6.49 -0.60 -23.05
CA LEU A 315 -5.97 0.19 -21.94
C LEU A 315 -4.49 0.46 -22.12
N ASP A 316 -3.71 -0.55 -22.51
CA ASP A 316 -2.26 -0.45 -22.71
C ASP A 316 -1.76 -1.57 -23.65
N SER A 317 -0.57 -1.41 -24.22
CA SER A 317 0.09 -2.47 -24.99
C SER A 317 1.59 -2.28 -25.13
N ILE A 318 2.31 -3.40 -25.21
CA ILE A 318 3.73 -3.46 -25.61
C ILE A 318 3.90 -4.34 -26.86
N GLY A 319 4.99 -4.14 -27.59
CA GLY A 319 5.32 -4.86 -28.81
C GLY A 319 4.56 -4.40 -30.07
N LEU A 320 5.09 -4.80 -31.22
CA LEU A 320 4.57 -4.42 -32.55
C LEU A 320 3.17 -4.98 -32.81
N GLU A 321 2.29 -4.21 -33.46
CA GLU A 321 0.92 -4.65 -33.80
C GLU A 321 0.90 -5.96 -34.60
N GLN A 322 1.86 -6.13 -35.52
CA GLN A 322 2.04 -7.29 -36.37
C GLN A 322 2.87 -8.44 -35.75
N ALA A 323 3.12 -8.41 -34.44
CA ALA A 323 3.83 -9.47 -33.73
C ALA A 323 3.13 -10.83 -33.88
N GLU A 324 3.92 -11.90 -34.10
CA GLU A 324 3.41 -13.26 -34.27
C GLU A 324 2.79 -13.83 -32.99
N LEU A 325 3.38 -13.52 -31.83
CA LEU A 325 2.93 -13.99 -30.52
C LEU A 325 2.07 -12.92 -29.86
N GLN A 326 0.76 -13.01 -30.03
CA GLN A 326 -0.19 -12.09 -29.42
C GLN A 326 -0.77 -12.64 -28.11
N ARG A 327 -0.89 -11.78 -27.11
CA ARG A 327 -1.56 -12.03 -25.83
C ARG A 327 -2.50 -10.90 -25.49
N VAL A 328 -3.65 -11.24 -24.92
CA VAL A 328 -4.63 -10.26 -24.43
C VAL A 328 -4.90 -10.54 -22.96
N LEU A 329 -4.60 -9.57 -22.11
CA LEU A 329 -4.93 -9.54 -20.69
C LEU A 329 -6.22 -8.74 -20.52
N VAL A 330 -7.30 -9.38 -20.11
CA VAL A 330 -8.57 -8.71 -19.84
C VAL A 330 -8.65 -8.40 -18.35
N ARG A 331 -8.72 -7.12 -18.00
CA ARG A 331 -8.89 -6.62 -16.64
C ARG A 331 -10.37 -6.42 -16.34
N ALA A 332 -10.87 -7.04 -15.28
CA ALA A 332 -12.22 -6.88 -14.77
C ALA A 332 -12.24 -7.09 -13.25
N ASP A 333 -12.87 -6.18 -12.49
CA ASP A 333 -13.00 -6.26 -11.03
C ASP A 333 -11.66 -6.50 -10.28
N GLY A 334 -10.59 -5.84 -10.73
CA GLY A 334 -9.24 -5.99 -10.16
C GLY A 334 -8.56 -7.34 -10.45
N ARG A 335 -9.15 -8.19 -11.29
CA ARG A 335 -8.60 -9.47 -11.72
C ARG A 335 -8.32 -9.48 -13.22
N TYR A 336 -7.56 -10.49 -13.62
CA TYR A 336 -7.09 -10.67 -14.98
C TYR A 336 -7.53 -12.01 -15.56
N ARG A 337 -7.95 -12.01 -16.82
CA ARG A 337 -8.10 -13.22 -17.63
C ARG A 337 -7.21 -13.14 -18.85
N VAL A 338 -6.41 -14.18 -19.06
CA VAL A 338 -5.36 -14.18 -20.08
C VAL A 338 -5.84 -14.97 -21.29
N TYR A 339 -5.64 -14.41 -22.49
CA TYR A 339 -5.99 -15.06 -23.75
C TYR A 339 -4.78 -15.17 -24.68
N ASN A 340 -4.76 -16.22 -25.49
CA ASN A 340 -3.83 -16.33 -26.62
C ASN A 340 -4.38 -15.59 -27.86
N GLY A 341 -3.55 -15.44 -28.89
CA GLY A 341 -3.95 -14.84 -30.18
C GLY A 341 -5.04 -15.58 -30.97
N ARG A 342 -5.56 -16.71 -30.46
CA ARG A 342 -6.72 -17.43 -31.01
C ARG A 342 -7.99 -17.23 -30.18
N GLY A 343 -7.95 -16.37 -29.15
CA GLY A 343 -9.07 -16.12 -28.24
C GLY A 343 -9.32 -17.23 -27.22
N GLN A 344 -8.39 -18.18 -27.04
CA GLN A 344 -8.50 -19.22 -26.01
C GLN A 344 -7.95 -18.72 -24.68
N THR A 345 -8.64 -19.02 -23.58
CA THR A 345 -8.16 -18.68 -22.24
C THR A 345 -6.91 -19.49 -21.87
N LEU A 346 -5.91 -18.80 -21.33
CA LEU A 346 -4.68 -19.35 -20.76
C LEU A 346 -4.74 -19.42 -19.22
N GLY A 347 -5.75 -18.80 -18.61
CA GLY A 347 -5.96 -18.81 -17.16
C GLY A 347 -6.52 -17.50 -16.63
N GLU A 348 -6.81 -17.51 -15.34
CA GLU A 348 -7.17 -16.33 -14.55
C GLU A 348 -6.03 -15.98 -13.59
N ALA A 349 -5.94 -14.71 -13.24
CA ALA A 349 -4.91 -14.17 -12.37
C ALA A 349 -5.51 -13.09 -11.47
N VAL A 350 -5.00 -13.00 -10.25
CA VAL A 350 -5.44 -12.02 -9.25
C VAL A 350 -4.70 -10.69 -9.35
N ASP A 351 -3.59 -10.66 -10.10
CA ASP A 351 -2.72 -9.49 -10.28
C ASP A 351 -2.02 -9.55 -11.65
N MET A 352 -1.45 -8.41 -12.06
CA MET A 352 -0.78 -8.25 -13.36
C MET A 352 0.45 -9.13 -13.52
N VAL A 353 1.27 -9.31 -12.49
CA VAL A 353 2.49 -10.15 -12.59
C VAL A 353 2.11 -11.61 -12.83
N THR A 354 1.11 -12.11 -12.11
CA THR A 354 0.56 -13.45 -12.31
C THR A 354 -0.04 -13.60 -13.71
N ALA A 355 -0.72 -12.57 -14.21
CA ALA A 355 -1.29 -12.52 -15.56
C ALA A 355 -0.21 -12.56 -16.65
N LEU A 356 0.84 -11.75 -16.52
CA LEU A 356 1.98 -11.71 -17.43
C LEU A 356 2.71 -13.04 -17.44
N ARG A 357 3.00 -13.62 -16.28
CA ARG A 357 3.61 -14.96 -16.18
C ARG A 357 2.78 -16.02 -16.91
N ALA A 358 1.46 -15.98 -16.80
CA ALA A 358 0.57 -16.86 -17.55
C ALA A 358 0.57 -16.58 -19.07
N ALA A 359 0.72 -15.32 -19.46
CA ALA A 359 0.82 -14.90 -20.86
C ALA A 359 2.11 -15.34 -21.54
N LEU A 360 3.25 -15.36 -20.82
CA LEU A 360 4.56 -15.72 -21.37
C LEU A 360 4.61 -17.19 -21.82
N PRO A 361 4.83 -17.48 -23.13
CA PRO A 361 5.07 -18.84 -23.62
C PRO A 361 6.36 -19.43 -23.05
N ARG A 362 6.47 -20.77 -23.05
CA ARG A 362 7.69 -21.49 -22.63
C ARG A 362 8.95 -21.05 -23.38
N SER A 363 8.83 -20.71 -24.67
CA SER A 363 9.96 -20.22 -25.47
C SER A 363 10.49 -18.90 -24.93
N VAL A 364 9.61 -17.95 -24.61
CA VAL A 364 9.97 -16.63 -24.08
C VAL A 364 10.55 -16.76 -22.68
N ARG A 365 9.97 -17.60 -21.81
CA ARG A 365 10.51 -17.86 -20.48
C ARG A 365 11.95 -18.37 -20.52
N ARG A 366 12.29 -19.26 -21.46
CA ARG A 366 13.67 -19.73 -21.65
C ARG A 366 14.61 -18.61 -22.11
N THR A 367 14.14 -17.70 -22.96
CA THR A 367 14.94 -16.57 -23.43
C THR A 367 15.22 -15.56 -22.31
N LEU A 368 14.30 -15.41 -21.37
CA LEU A 368 14.44 -14.58 -20.16
C LEU A 368 15.16 -15.32 -19.01
N ASP A 369 15.73 -16.49 -19.26
CA ASP A 369 16.37 -17.38 -18.27
C ASP A 369 15.48 -17.72 -17.04
N MET A 370 14.16 -17.72 -17.24
CA MET A 370 13.20 -18.08 -16.21
C MET A 370 13.03 -19.61 -16.16
N PRO A 371 13.09 -20.23 -14.96
CA PRO A 371 12.75 -21.64 -14.80
C PRO A 371 11.36 -21.95 -15.39
N LEU A 372 11.17 -23.11 -16.02
CA LEU A 372 9.90 -23.42 -16.70
C LEU A 372 8.70 -23.50 -15.73
N GLU A 373 8.97 -23.96 -14.51
CA GLU A 373 8.00 -24.06 -13.39
C GLU A 373 7.99 -22.79 -12.52
N ALA A 374 8.68 -21.72 -12.94
CA ALA A 374 8.65 -20.45 -12.25
C ALA A 374 7.21 -19.90 -12.13
N ASP A 375 6.86 -19.50 -10.91
CA ASP A 375 5.60 -18.86 -10.60
C ASP A 375 5.68 -17.34 -10.84
N ALA A 376 4.68 -16.61 -10.35
CA ALA A 376 4.65 -15.15 -10.48
C ALA A 376 5.73 -14.46 -9.63
N SER A 377 6.20 -15.09 -8.55
CA SER A 377 7.22 -14.51 -7.66
C SER A 377 8.57 -14.40 -8.36
N ALA A 378 8.93 -15.39 -9.17
CA ALA A 378 10.15 -15.36 -9.98
C ALA A 378 10.12 -14.27 -11.07
N LEU A 379 8.95 -14.02 -11.69
CA LEU A 379 8.81 -12.88 -12.61
C LEU A 379 8.93 -11.55 -11.87
N ARG A 380 8.36 -11.44 -10.67
CA ARG A 380 8.50 -10.24 -9.83
C ARG A 380 9.95 -9.99 -9.47
N ALA A 381 10.68 -11.02 -9.01
CA ALA A 381 12.10 -10.92 -8.71
C ALA A 381 12.89 -10.44 -9.94
N LEU A 382 12.63 -11.02 -11.12
CA LEU A 382 13.28 -10.57 -12.37
C LEU A 382 13.00 -9.09 -12.70
N LEU A 383 11.78 -8.62 -12.46
CA LEU A 383 11.40 -7.22 -12.68
C LEU A 383 11.99 -6.26 -11.63
N VAL A 384 12.19 -6.73 -10.41
CA VAL A 384 12.80 -5.97 -9.30
C VAL A 384 14.32 -5.91 -9.44
N ASP A 385 14.95 -7.03 -9.81
CA ASP A 385 16.39 -7.12 -10.05
C ASP A 385 16.80 -6.37 -11.34
N HIS A 386 15.86 -6.17 -12.26
CA HIS A 386 16.02 -5.26 -13.38
C HIS A 386 15.73 -3.82 -12.98
N THR A 387 16.40 -2.86 -13.61
CA THR A 387 16.05 -1.45 -13.43
C THR A 387 14.62 -1.21 -13.93
N PRO A 388 13.67 -0.82 -13.06
CA PRO A 388 12.31 -0.55 -13.50
C PRO A 388 12.28 0.58 -14.53
N LEU A 389 11.24 0.62 -15.37
CA LEU A 389 11.10 1.65 -16.40
C LEU A 389 11.36 3.05 -15.80
N PRO A 390 12.30 3.86 -16.34
CA PRO A 390 12.66 5.15 -15.75
C PRO A 390 11.45 6.08 -15.58
N ARG A 391 11.40 6.86 -14.50
CA ARG A 391 10.27 7.74 -14.17
C ARG A 391 9.80 8.64 -15.31
N VAL A 392 10.73 9.20 -16.09
CA VAL A 392 10.40 10.04 -17.26
C VAL A 392 9.66 9.25 -18.35
N GLN A 393 10.06 8.00 -18.58
CA GLN A 393 9.40 7.10 -19.53
C GLN A 393 8.05 6.64 -18.98
N LEU A 394 7.98 6.31 -17.68
CA LEU A 394 6.73 5.96 -17.01
C LEU A 394 5.72 7.10 -17.07
N LEU A 395 6.15 8.34 -16.85
CA LEU A 395 5.31 9.52 -16.94
C LEU A 395 4.65 9.64 -18.34
N ALA A 396 5.41 9.35 -19.40
CA ALA A 396 4.90 9.31 -20.76
C ALA A 396 3.94 8.13 -20.99
N ALA A 397 4.27 6.93 -20.49
CA ALA A 397 3.42 5.74 -20.59
C ALA A 397 2.07 5.93 -19.89
N LEU A 398 2.06 6.63 -18.75
CA LEU A 398 0.85 7.01 -18.00
C LEU A 398 0.05 8.15 -18.66
N GLY A 399 0.49 8.66 -19.82
CA GLY A 399 -0.15 9.76 -20.53
C GLY A 399 -0.12 11.10 -19.77
N MET A 400 0.80 11.25 -18.80
CA MET A 400 0.91 12.47 -18.00
C MET A 400 1.76 13.51 -18.72
N THR A 401 1.41 14.79 -18.58
CA THR A 401 2.26 15.90 -19.02
C THR A 401 3.18 16.33 -17.89
N ALA A 402 4.47 16.50 -18.15
CA ALA A 402 5.43 16.92 -17.14
C ALA A 402 5.05 18.29 -16.54
N VAL A 403 4.99 18.35 -15.20
CA VAL A 403 4.71 19.58 -14.46
C VAL A 403 6.02 20.11 -13.90
N SER A 404 6.21 21.42 -13.93
CA SER A 404 7.42 22.04 -13.35
C SER A 404 7.48 21.79 -11.84
N PRO A 405 8.66 21.47 -11.29
CA PRO A 405 8.82 21.31 -9.85
C PRO A 405 8.58 22.63 -9.10
N PRO A 406 8.18 22.56 -7.82
CA PRO A 406 8.09 23.72 -6.96
C PRO A 406 9.43 24.44 -6.91
N VAL A 407 9.42 25.77 -7.05
CA VAL A 407 10.63 26.57 -6.91
C VAL A 407 11.07 26.52 -5.45
N ALA A 408 12.35 26.27 -5.19
CA ALA A 408 12.90 26.33 -3.84
C ALA A 408 12.62 27.71 -3.22
N VAL A 409 11.82 27.74 -2.14
CA VAL A 409 11.60 28.98 -1.38
C VAL A 409 12.78 29.12 -0.44
N MET A 410 13.77 29.93 -0.81
CA MET A 410 14.76 30.40 0.15
C MET A 410 14.03 31.33 1.12
N ARG A 411 13.66 30.82 2.30
CA ARG A 411 13.19 31.70 3.39
C ARG A 411 14.35 32.65 3.71
N ARG A 412 14.10 33.95 3.57
CA ARG A 412 15.00 35.00 4.05
C ARG A 412 14.96 35.09 5.56
#